data_AF-A0A495IWJ2-F1
#
_entry.id   AF-A0A495IWJ2-F1
#
_cell.length_a   1.000
_cell.length_b   1.000
_cell.length_c   1.000
_cell.angle_alpha   90.00
_cell.angle_beta   90.00
_cell.angle_gamma   90.00
#
_symmetry.space_group_name_H-M   'P 1'
#
loop_
_entity.id
_entity.type
_entity.pdbx_description
1 polymer ?
#
loop_
_entity_poly.entity_id
_entity_poly.type
_entity_poly.pdbx_seq_one_letter_code
_entity_poly.pdbx_strand_id
1 'polypeptide(L)'
;MERFKNMQLSFNCPKSINNMQACNSGWHCGACNETVHDFRGLTEAEILEAFSKSHTLLCGLYDAKRVTEMPKKLMWRKWLSAALFIVGISAFSDRAYAQGKVKVNNKTIKSAKSDTIKDVVMGFMAVTVKPQFPGGDAAFNRYVNEHVKYTGERAGPVYVSFIVEKDGTLTNIKVVKGGEPELNQQIIEIVKNSPRWRGGIDSGRPMRAEITVPISF
;
A
#
# COMPACT_ATOMS: atom_id res chain seq x y z
N MET A 1 20.19 -10.84 -2.18
CA MET A 1 19.05 -9.94 -2.46
C MET A 1 18.55 -9.37 -1.15
N GLU A 2 18.30 -8.06 -1.10
CA GLU A 2 17.82 -7.37 0.11
C GLU A 2 16.33 -7.62 0.37
N ARG A 3 15.94 -7.49 1.63
CA ARG A 3 14.55 -7.59 2.10
C ARG A 3 13.78 -6.33 1.70
N PHE A 4 12.52 -6.49 1.32
CA PHE A 4 11.65 -5.35 1.02
C PHE A 4 11.41 -4.51 2.27
N LYS A 5 11.64 -3.19 2.17
CA LYS A 5 11.53 -2.27 3.32
C LYS A 5 10.10 -1.78 3.50
N ASN A 6 9.39 -1.56 2.39
CA ASN A 6 8.09 -0.90 2.37
C ASN A 6 6.97 -1.79 1.80
N MET A 7 7.17 -3.11 1.79
CA MET A 7 6.20 -4.07 1.26
C MET A 7 5.96 -5.19 2.26
N GLN A 8 4.69 -5.48 2.53
CA GLN A 8 4.28 -6.57 3.42
C GLN A 8 3.18 -7.39 2.76
N LEU A 9 3.13 -8.68 3.05
CA LEU A 9 1.96 -9.48 2.65
C LEU A 9 0.76 -9.06 3.49
N SER A 10 -0.31 -8.65 2.82
CA SER A 10 -1.59 -8.37 3.47
C SER A 10 -2.21 -9.66 4.03
N PHE A 11 -1.96 -10.78 3.37
CA PHE A 11 -2.26 -12.13 3.85
C PHE A 11 -1.30 -13.13 3.19
N ASN A 12 -1.07 -14.26 3.86
CA ASN A 12 -0.36 -15.40 3.29
C ASN A 12 -1.40 -16.42 2.75
N CYS A 13 -1.33 -16.73 1.46
CA CYS A 13 -2.24 -17.64 0.78
C CYS A 13 -1.90 -19.10 1.14
N PRO A 14 -2.87 -19.89 1.64
CA PRO A 14 -2.62 -21.28 2.01
C PRO A 14 -2.59 -22.24 0.82
N LYS A 15 -2.80 -21.75 -0.41
CA LYS A 15 -2.83 -22.59 -1.62
C LYS A 15 -1.42 -22.80 -2.15
N SER A 16 -1.19 -24.00 -2.70
CA SER A 16 0.06 -24.32 -3.40
C SER A 16 -0.05 -23.97 -4.88
N ILE A 17 1.03 -23.41 -5.43
CA ILE A 17 1.17 -23.12 -6.86
C ILE A 17 1.05 -24.39 -7.72
N ASN A 18 1.43 -25.56 -7.18
CA ASN A 18 1.41 -26.83 -7.90
C ASN A 18 0.00 -27.29 -8.33
N ASN A 19 -1.05 -26.72 -7.71
CA ASN A 19 -2.44 -27.04 -8.01
C ASN A 19 -3.10 -25.99 -8.92
N MET A 20 -2.31 -25.11 -9.54
CA MET A 20 -2.78 -24.00 -10.36
C MET A 20 -2.51 -24.24 -11.85
N GLN A 21 -3.38 -23.71 -12.71
CA GLN A 21 -3.25 -23.86 -14.15
C GLN A 21 -2.35 -22.75 -14.70
N ALA A 22 -1.33 -23.09 -15.48
CA ALA A 22 -0.51 -22.07 -16.16
C ALA A 22 -1.38 -21.24 -17.12
N CYS A 23 -1.12 -19.93 -17.17
CA CYS A 23 -1.75 -18.98 -18.07
C CYS A 23 -0.73 -17.97 -18.60
N ASN A 24 -1.14 -17.09 -19.52
CA ASN A 24 -0.23 -16.19 -20.24
C ASN A 24 0.62 -15.28 -19.34
N SER A 25 0.15 -14.94 -18.14
CA SER A 25 0.81 -14.01 -17.22
C SER A 25 1.14 -14.60 -15.85
N GLY A 26 1.13 -15.94 -15.73
CA GLY A 26 1.46 -16.66 -14.50
C GLY A 26 0.64 -17.92 -14.32
N TRP A 27 -0.05 -18.04 -13.19
CA TRP A 27 -0.91 -19.19 -12.88
C TRP A 27 -2.29 -18.75 -12.41
N HIS A 28 -3.34 -19.34 -12.98
CA HIS A 28 -4.70 -19.13 -12.53
C HIS A 28 -5.00 -20.00 -11.31
N CYS A 29 -5.44 -19.35 -10.23
CA CYS A 29 -5.87 -20.00 -9.00
C CYS A 29 -7.39 -20.24 -9.05
N GLY A 30 -7.81 -21.48 -9.26
CA GLY A 30 -9.24 -21.85 -9.28
C GLY A 30 -9.99 -21.62 -7.96
N ALA A 31 -9.30 -21.42 -6.83
CA ALA A 31 -9.94 -21.23 -5.53
C ALA A 31 -10.44 -19.79 -5.29
N CYS A 32 -9.72 -18.79 -5.81
CA CYS A 32 -10.08 -17.37 -5.69
C CYS A 32 -10.34 -16.71 -7.04
N ASN A 33 -10.18 -17.44 -8.15
CA ASN A 33 -10.31 -16.97 -9.52
C ASN A 33 -9.38 -15.80 -9.88
N GLU A 34 -8.19 -15.75 -9.27
CA GLU A 34 -7.19 -14.72 -9.52
C GLU A 34 -5.99 -15.29 -10.28
N THR A 35 -5.27 -14.42 -10.99
CA THR A 35 -3.97 -14.76 -11.58
C THR A 35 -2.85 -14.47 -10.58
N VAL A 36 -2.01 -15.47 -10.35
CA VAL A 36 -0.80 -15.38 -9.52
C VAL A 36 0.37 -15.04 -10.43
N HIS A 37 0.95 -13.86 -10.24
CA HIS A 37 2.10 -13.37 -10.99
C HIS A 37 3.40 -13.75 -10.29
N ASP A 38 4.43 -14.10 -11.07
CA ASP A 38 5.76 -14.37 -10.51
C ASP A 38 6.52 -13.06 -10.26
N PHE A 39 6.77 -12.74 -8.99
CA PHE A 39 7.59 -11.59 -8.58
C PHE A 39 8.89 -12.02 -7.91
N ARG A 40 9.25 -13.31 -7.97
CA ARG A 40 10.53 -13.80 -7.46
C ARG A 40 11.67 -13.18 -8.25
N GLY A 41 12.77 -12.87 -7.57
CA GLY A 41 13.95 -12.25 -8.19
C GLY A 41 13.78 -10.79 -8.62
N LEU A 42 12.55 -10.26 -8.77
CA LEU A 42 12.33 -8.87 -9.15
C LEU A 42 12.75 -7.88 -8.06
N THR A 43 13.17 -6.70 -8.47
CA THR A 43 13.48 -5.55 -7.61
C THR A 43 12.20 -4.89 -7.09
N GLU A 44 12.30 -4.10 -6.01
CA GLU A 44 11.15 -3.30 -5.54
C GLU A 44 10.62 -2.38 -6.64
N ALA A 45 11.50 -1.79 -7.46
CA ALA A 45 11.11 -0.88 -8.54
C ALA A 45 10.28 -1.58 -9.61
N GLU A 46 10.68 -2.77 -10.05
CA GLU A 46 9.94 -3.57 -11.05
C GLU A 46 8.57 -4.02 -10.52
N ILE A 47 8.50 -4.43 -9.25
CA ILE A 47 7.23 -4.78 -8.61
C ILE A 47 6.32 -3.54 -8.53
N LEU A 48 6.84 -2.39 -8.10
CA LEU A 48 6.07 -1.15 -8.05
C LEU A 48 5.58 -0.71 -9.43
N GLU A 49 6.37 -0.93 -10.48
CA GLU A 49 5.97 -0.64 -11.86
C GLU A 49 4.84 -1.56 -12.33
N ALA A 50 4.88 -2.86 -12.00
CA ALA A 50 3.78 -3.77 -12.29
C ALA A 50 2.48 -3.32 -11.59
N PHE A 51 2.61 -2.88 -10.33
CA PHE A 51 1.48 -2.42 -9.53
C PHE A 51 0.91 -1.10 -10.05
N SER A 52 1.76 -0.17 -10.50
CA SER A 52 1.31 1.13 -11.02
C SER A 52 0.53 1.00 -12.34
N LYS A 53 0.86 0.00 -13.16
CA LYS A 53 0.17 -0.28 -14.43
C LYS A 53 -1.09 -1.13 -14.27
N SER A 54 -1.29 -1.78 -13.13
CA SER A 54 -2.43 -2.65 -12.89
C SER A 54 -3.67 -1.87 -12.46
N HIS A 55 -4.83 -2.22 -13.03
CA HIS A 55 -6.13 -1.68 -12.59
C HIS A 55 -6.71 -2.41 -11.37
N THR A 56 -6.15 -3.57 -11.01
CA THR A 56 -6.60 -4.43 -9.90
C THR A 56 -5.44 -4.75 -8.94
N LEU A 57 -5.77 -5.30 -7.77
CA LEU A 57 -4.77 -5.86 -6.87
C LEU A 57 -4.09 -7.06 -7.51
N LEU A 58 -2.75 -7.10 -7.49
CA LEU A 58 -1.99 -8.21 -8.05
C LEU A 58 -1.71 -9.27 -6.97
N CYS A 59 -2.15 -10.50 -7.22
CA CYS A 59 -1.73 -11.66 -6.44
C CYS A 59 -0.34 -12.10 -6.91
N GLY A 60 0.59 -12.27 -5.99
CA GLY A 60 1.99 -12.51 -6.31
C GLY A 60 2.56 -13.76 -5.65
N LEU A 61 3.55 -14.35 -6.32
CA LEU A 61 4.49 -15.32 -5.77
C LEU A 61 5.82 -14.62 -5.50
N TYR A 62 6.34 -14.72 -4.27
CA TYR A 62 7.50 -13.97 -3.80
C TYR A 62 8.52 -14.87 -3.10
N ASP A 63 9.78 -14.43 -3.06
CA ASP A 63 10.81 -15.06 -2.23
C ASP A 63 10.52 -14.82 -0.75
N ALA A 64 10.32 -15.89 0.03
CA ALA A 64 9.93 -15.82 1.45
C ALA A 64 10.88 -14.96 2.29
N LYS A 65 12.19 -15.01 1.99
CA LYS A 65 13.24 -14.26 2.71
C LYS A 65 13.15 -12.74 2.50
N ARG A 66 12.46 -12.28 1.45
CA ARG A 66 12.38 -10.87 1.08
C ARG A 66 11.13 -10.17 1.62
N VAL A 67 10.15 -10.94 2.11
CA VAL A 67 8.85 -10.42 2.49
C VAL A 67 8.69 -10.42 4.02
N THR A 68 7.94 -9.45 4.54
CA THR A 68 7.43 -9.45 5.92
C THR A 68 5.95 -9.82 5.90
N GLU A 69 5.52 -10.67 6.83
CA GLU A 69 4.10 -10.89 7.10
C GLU A 69 3.62 -9.82 8.08
N MET A 70 2.43 -9.25 7.85
CA MET A 70 1.81 -8.38 8.87
C MET A 70 1.57 -9.18 10.15
N PRO A 71 1.96 -8.67 11.33
CA PRO A 71 1.68 -9.35 12.59
C PRO A 71 0.16 -9.47 12.77
N LYS A 72 -0.35 -10.68 12.98
CA LYS A 72 -1.76 -10.91 13.34
C LYS A 72 -2.07 -10.10 14.61
N LYS A 73 -2.91 -9.05 14.51
CA LYS A 73 -3.31 -8.26 15.69
C LYS A 73 -3.93 -9.20 16.73
N LEU A 74 -3.21 -9.43 17.83
CA LEU A 74 -3.63 -10.32 18.90
C LEU A 74 -4.88 -9.72 19.58
N MET A 75 -6.06 -10.28 19.28
CA MET A 75 -7.35 -9.77 19.77
C MET A 75 -7.61 -10.04 21.26
N TRP A 76 -6.70 -10.70 21.98
CA TRP A 76 -6.86 -11.07 23.39
C TRP A 76 -7.17 -9.87 24.31
N ARG A 77 -6.71 -8.65 23.98
CA ARG A 77 -7.02 -7.43 24.74
C ARG A 77 -8.52 -7.10 24.74
N LYS A 78 -9.26 -7.45 23.67
CA LYS A 78 -10.71 -7.29 23.61
C LYS A 78 -11.44 -8.32 24.48
N TRP A 79 -10.88 -9.54 24.60
CA TRP A 79 -11.45 -10.61 25.41
C TRP A 79 -11.15 -10.44 26.91
N LEU A 80 -10.00 -9.85 27.28
CA LEU A 80 -9.70 -9.44 28.66
C LEU A 80 -10.71 -8.40 29.17
N SER A 81 -11.06 -7.41 28.35
CA SER A 81 -12.10 -6.43 28.69
C SER A 81 -13.48 -7.08 28.82
N ALA A 82 -13.84 -7.99 27.92
CA ALA A 82 -15.11 -8.73 28.00
C ALA A 82 -15.16 -9.63 29.26
N ALA A 83 -14.06 -10.29 29.63
CA ALA A 83 -13.98 -11.13 30.83
C ALA A 83 -14.13 -10.30 32.12
N LEU A 84 -13.52 -9.10 32.19
CA LEU A 84 -13.70 -8.17 33.31
C LEU A 84 -15.14 -7.67 33.43
N PHE A 85 -15.83 -7.42 32.32
CA PHE A 85 -17.26 -7.10 32.31
C PHE A 85 -18.13 -8.27 32.80
N ILE A 86 -17.82 -9.51 32.42
CA ILE A 86 -18.53 -10.70 32.90
C ILE A 86 -18.33 -10.89 34.41
N VAL A 87 -17.10 -10.75 34.91
CA VAL A 87 -16.80 -10.86 36.36
C VAL A 87 -17.54 -9.79 37.17
N GLY A 88 -17.63 -8.56 36.66
CA GLY A 88 -18.36 -7.46 37.30
C GLY A 88 -19.87 -7.69 37.40
N ILE A 89 -20.48 -8.39 36.44
CA ILE A 89 -21.93 -8.72 36.46
C ILE A 89 -22.22 -9.87 37.43
N SER A 90 -21.33 -10.86 37.54
CA SER A 90 -21.50 -12.00 38.46
C SER A 90 -21.38 -11.67 39.95
N ALA A 91 -20.97 -10.45 40.31
CA ALA A 91 -21.00 -9.96 41.69
C ALA A 91 -22.39 -9.43 42.14
N PHE A 92 -23.38 -9.38 41.23
CA PHE A 92 -24.72 -8.81 41.47
C PHE A 92 -25.90 -9.72 41.09
N SER A 93 -25.69 -11.00 40.74
CA SER A 93 -26.80 -11.90 40.44
C SER A 93 -27.04 -12.91 41.56
N ASP A 94 -28.17 -12.76 42.26
CA ASP A 94 -28.77 -13.84 43.03
C ASP A 94 -29.03 -15.07 42.15
N ARG A 95 -28.93 -16.26 42.77
CA ARG A 95 -28.96 -17.56 42.12
C ARG A 95 -30.23 -17.76 41.26
N ALA A 96 -30.05 -17.97 39.96
CA ALA A 96 -31.05 -18.58 39.08
C ALA A 96 -30.58 -19.98 38.65
N TYR A 97 -31.47 -20.96 38.80
CA TYR A 97 -31.23 -22.37 38.48
C TYR A 97 -31.36 -22.67 36.98
N ALA A 98 -30.40 -23.49 36.50
CA ALA A 98 -30.48 -24.53 35.48
C ALA A 98 -30.93 -24.20 34.04
N GLN A 99 -30.07 -24.54 33.05
CA GLN A 99 -30.40 -25.42 31.91
C GLN A 99 -29.15 -26.19 31.42
N GLY A 100 -29.40 -27.34 30.79
CA GLY A 100 -28.51 -28.51 30.69
C GLY A 100 -27.29 -28.41 29.77
N LYS A 101 -26.37 -29.35 29.97
CA LYS A 101 -25.13 -29.53 29.20
C LYS A 101 -25.43 -30.12 27.81
N VAL A 102 -25.07 -29.40 26.75
CA VAL A 102 -24.90 -29.98 25.41
C VAL A 102 -23.40 -30.15 25.15
N LYS A 103 -22.95 -31.39 24.94
CA LYS A 103 -21.60 -31.70 24.48
C LYS A 103 -21.55 -31.51 22.96
N VAL A 104 -20.72 -30.59 22.48
CA VAL A 104 -20.38 -30.49 21.04
C VAL A 104 -18.98 -31.02 20.83
N ASN A 105 -18.88 -31.92 19.86
CA ASN A 105 -17.72 -32.77 19.60
C ASN A 105 -16.54 -31.95 19.07
N ASN A 106 -15.39 -32.13 19.71
CA ASN A 106 -14.17 -31.39 19.47
C ASN A 106 -13.45 -31.98 18.25
N LYS A 107 -13.69 -31.45 17.05
CA LYS A 107 -12.89 -31.81 15.87
C LYS A 107 -11.85 -30.74 15.61
N THR A 108 -10.68 -30.94 16.21
CA THR A 108 -9.46 -30.24 15.85
C THR A 108 -9.16 -30.55 14.39
N ILE A 109 -9.27 -29.55 13.51
CA ILE A 109 -8.73 -29.66 12.16
C ILE A 109 -7.21 -29.68 12.33
N LYS A 110 -6.60 -30.86 12.20
CA LYS A 110 -5.15 -31.00 12.06
C LYS A 110 -4.78 -30.24 10.80
N SER A 111 -4.14 -29.08 10.98
CA SER A 111 -3.48 -28.35 9.90
C SER A 111 -2.47 -29.31 9.28
N ALA A 112 -2.78 -29.76 8.06
CA ALA A 112 -1.88 -30.58 7.29
C ALA A 112 -0.59 -29.77 7.09
N LYS A 113 0.50 -30.37 7.54
CA LYS A 113 1.87 -29.87 7.41
C LYS A 113 2.16 -29.74 5.91
N SER A 114 2.13 -28.52 5.41
CA SER A 114 2.54 -28.19 4.04
C SER A 114 4.06 -28.20 3.98
N ASP A 115 4.65 -29.38 3.86
CA ASP A 115 6.07 -29.49 3.51
C ASP A 115 6.24 -29.27 2.00
N THR A 116 7.27 -28.48 1.67
CA THR A 116 7.79 -28.09 0.33
C THR A 116 6.95 -27.00 -0.37
N ILE A 117 7.27 -25.70 -0.27
CA ILE A 117 8.55 -25.01 -0.52
C ILE A 117 8.75 -23.91 0.57
N LYS A 118 9.80 -24.00 1.39
CA LYS A 118 10.08 -23.01 2.47
C LYS A 118 10.55 -21.63 1.96
N ASP A 119 10.89 -21.54 0.68
CA ASP A 119 11.53 -20.36 0.10
C ASP A 119 10.58 -19.46 -0.70
N VAL A 120 9.30 -19.83 -0.86
CA VAL A 120 8.31 -19.00 -1.58
C VAL A 120 7.04 -18.78 -0.75
N VAL A 121 6.45 -17.61 -0.91
CA VAL A 121 5.18 -17.22 -0.29
C VAL A 121 4.28 -16.60 -1.34
N MET A 122 2.97 -16.75 -1.17
CA MET A 122 1.99 -16.26 -2.13
C MET A 122 0.94 -15.39 -1.44
N GLY A 123 0.47 -14.34 -2.10
CA GLY A 123 -0.63 -13.53 -1.62
C GLY A 123 -0.67 -12.12 -2.23
N PHE A 124 -1.54 -11.27 -1.71
CA PHE A 124 -1.62 -9.87 -2.09
C PHE A 124 -0.62 -9.06 -1.26
N MET A 125 0.16 -8.23 -1.92
CA MET A 125 1.10 -7.34 -1.26
C MET A 125 0.44 -6.01 -0.92
N ALA A 126 0.51 -5.63 0.35
CA ALA A 126 0.20 -4.28 0.80
C ALA A 126 1.46 -3.44 0.65
N VAL A 127 1.41 -2.49 -0.28
CA VAL A 127 2.46 -1.51 -0.51
C VAL A 127 1.81 -0.13 -0.60
N THR A 128 2.41 0.84 0.08
CA THR A 128 1.97 2.23 0.03
C THR A 128 3.16 3.11 -0.37
N VAL A 129 3.02 3.81 -1.49
CA VAL A 129 4.02 4.70 -2.08
C VAL A 129 3.37 6.04 -2.35
N LYS A 130 4.00 7.11 -1.88
CA LYS A 130 3.55 8.48 -2.19
C LYS A 130 3.88 8.84 -3.63
N PRO A 131 3.05 9.65 -4.31
CA PRO A 131 3.42 10.17 -5.62
C PRO A 131 4.73 10.97 -5.53
N GLN A 132 5.53 10.94 -6.59
CA GLN A 132 6.85 11.56 -6.59
C GLN A 132 7.30 11.98 -8.00
N PHE A 133 7.95 13.14 -8.11
CA PHE A 133 8.57 13.59 -9.35
C PHE A 133 9.73 12.66 -9.77
N PRO A 134 10.00 12.47 -11.07
CA PRO A 134 11.19 11.74 -11.50
C PRO A 134 12.46 12.37 -10.93
N GLY A 135 13.20 11.61 -10.11
CA GLY A 135 14.39 12.12 -9.40
C GLY A 135 14.10 12.78 -8.05
N GLY A 136 12.84 12.77 -7.58
CA GLY A 136 12.45 13.24 -6.24
C GLY A 136 12.26 14.74 -6.12
N ASP A 137 12.01 15.18 -4.88
CA ASP A 137 11.61 16.57 -4.57
C ASP A 137 12.71 17.59 -4.90
N ALA A 138 13.98 17.18 -4.79
CA ALA A 138 15.13 18.00 -5.17
C ALA A 138 15.21 18.21 -6.69
N ALA A 139 14.95 17.15 -7.47
CA ALA A 139 14.90 17.27 -8.93
C ALA A 139 13.71 18.12 -9.40
N PHE A 140 12.57 18.04 -8.70
CA PHE A 140 11.43 18.91 -8.97
C PHE A 140 11.75 20.37 -8.69
N ASN A 141 12.35 20.68 -7.54
CA ASN A 141 12.79 22.04 -7.22
C ASN A 141 13.76 22.58 -8.28
N ARG A 142 14.75 21.78 -8.68
CA ARG A 142 15.69 22.17 -9.74
C ARG A 142 14.98 22.41 -11.07
N TYR A 143 14.10 21.49 -11.48
CA TYR A 143 13.31 21.64 -12.70
C TYR A 143 12.53 22.96 -12.70
N VAL A 144 11.86 23.30 -11.61
CA VAL A 144 11.11 24.57 -11.54
C VAL A 144 12.07 25.77 -11.64
N ASN A 145 13.17 25.78 -10.89
CA ASN A 145 14.12 26.88 -10.88
C ASN A 145 14.83 27.10 -12.23
N GLU A 146 15.04 26.04 -13.02
CA GLU A 146 15.60 26.13 -14.37
C GLU A 146 14.63 26.79 -15.38
N HIS A 147 13.32 26.72 -15.12
CA HIS A 147 12.29 27.24 -16.02
C HIS A 147 11.67 28.57 -15.56
N VAL A 148 11.78 28.89 -14.27
CA VAL A 148 11.30 30.16 -13.71
C VAL A 148 12.17 31.32 -14.18
N LYS A 149 11.54 32.33 -14.77
CA LYS A 149 12.15 33.60 -15.13
C LYS A 149 11.53 34.67 -14.24
N TYR A 150 12.18 34.94 -13.11
CA TYR A 150 11.71 35.92 -12.14
C TYR A 150 12.89 36.74 -11.60
N THR A 151 12.80 38.05 -11.75
CA THR A 151 13.85 39.03 -11.40
C THR A 151 13.54 39.84 -10.14
N GLY A 152 12.38 39.63 -9.51
CA GLY A 152 12.01 40.27 -8.26
C GLY A 152 12.66 39.61 -7.04
N GLU A 153 12.47 40.21 -5.86
CA GLU A 153 12.94 39.63 -4.60
C GLU A 153 12.16 38.35 -4.25
N ARG A 154 12.89 37.29 -3.90
CA ARG A 154 12.32 36.00 -3.51
C ARG A 154 12.05 35.99 -2.01
N ALA A 155 10.83 36.31 -1.62
CA ALA A 155 10.44 36.47 -0.22
C ALA A 155 10.20 35.16 0.57
N GLY A 156 10.37 33.98 -0.06
CA GLY A 156 10.22 32.69 0.61
C GLY A 156 9.71 31.57 -0.31
N PRO A 157 9.47 30.37 0.25
CA PRO A 157 9.01 29.23 -0.54
C PRO A 157 7.56 29.40 -1.00
N VAL A 158 7.29 29.03 -2.25
CA VAL A 158 5.95 28.97 -2.82
C VAL A 158 5.42 27.54 -2.67
N TYR A 159 4.24 27.38 -2.10
CA TYR A 159 3.59 26.10 -1.93
C TYR A 159 2.55 25.90 -3.03
N VAL A 160 2.76 24.85 -3.82
CA VAL A 160 1.87 24.47 -4.90
C VAL A 160 1.18 23.17 -4.53
N SER A 161 -0.13 23.15 -4.64
CA SER A 161 -0.96 21.98 -4.46
C SER A 161 -1.49 21.51 -5.81
N PHE A 162 -1.46 20.21 -6.05
CA PHE A 162 -1.97 19.61 -7.27
C PHE A 162 -2.30 18.14 -7.01
N ILE A 163 -3.10 17.57 -7.91
CA ILE A 163 -3.49 16.17 -7.86
C ILE A 163 -2.62 15.40 -8.84
N VAL A 164 -1.95 14.37 -8.34
CA VAL A 164 -1.26 13.38 -9.17
C VAL A 164 -2.24 12.25 -9.46
N GLU A 165 -2.58 12.08 -10.74
CA GLU A 165 -3.43 11.01 -11.22
C GLU A 165 -2.69 9.66 -11.23
N LYS A 166 -3.44 8.57 -11.38
CA LYS A 166 -2.89 7.19 -11.37
C LYS A 166 -1.84 6.96 -12.46
N ASP A 167 -1.98 7.64 -13.59
CA ASP A 167 -1.08 7.58 -14.75
C ASP A 167 0.11 8.57 -14.65
N GLY A 168 0.19 9.34 -13.55
CA GLY A 168 1.23 10.33 -13.34
C GLY A 168 0.97 11.71 -13.94
N THR A 169 -0.18 11.93 -14.56
CA THR A 169 -0.57 13.26 -15.03
C THR A 169 -0.99 14.16 -13.86
N LEU A 170 -0.89 15.47 -14.05
CA LEU A 170 -1.22 16.45 -13.02
C LEU A 170 -2.54 17.15 -13.34
N THR A 171 -3.42 17.27 -12.35
CA THR A 171 -4.66 18.03 -12.44
C THR A 171 -4.83 18.97 -11.23
N ASN A 172 -5.75 19.92 -11.34
CA ASN A 172 -6.11 20.85 -10.25
C ASN A 172 -4.92 21.58 -9.60
N ILE A 173 -4.01 22.10 -10.44
CA ILE A 173 -2.80 22.80 -9.98
C ILE A 173 -3.19 24.18 -9.45
N LYS A 174 -2.83 24.46 -8.19
CA LYS A 174 -3.13 25.72 -7.50
C LYS A 174 -1.96 26.13 -6.61
N VAL A 175 -1.67 27.42 -6.54
CA VAL A 175 -0.76 27.97 -5.53
C VAL A 175 -1.56 28.23 -4.26
N VAL A 176 -1.20 27.56 -3.15
CA VAL A 176 -1.89 27.68 -1.85
C VAL A 176 -1.24 28.69 -0.93
N LYS A 177 0.07 28.93 -1.12
CA LYS A 177 0.81 30.00 -0.47
C LYS A 177 1.87 30.48 -1.46
N GLY A 178 1.71 31.69 -1.97
CA GLY A 178 2.48 32.20 -3.09
C GLY A 178 3.39 33.37 -2.74
N GLY A 179 4.17 33.79 -3.73
CA GLY A 179 4.80 35.09 -3.79
C GLY A 179 3.94 36.04 -4.61
N GLU A 180 4.58 36.80 -5.49
CA GLU A 180 3.89 37.71 -6.40
C GLU A 180 2.99 36.98 -7.43
N PRO A 181 1.90 37.61 -7.89
CA PRO A 181 0.97 37.00 -8.86
C PRO A 181 1.65 36.46 -10.13
N GLU A 182 2.62 37.20 -10.67
CA GLU A 182 3.35 36.83 -11.89
C GLU A 182 4.15 35.53 -11.69
N LEU A 183 4.87 35.44 -10.57
CA LEU A 183 5.61 34.24 -10.18
C LEU A 183 4.66 33.03 -9.99
N ASN A 184 3.54 33.25 -9.32
CA ASN A 184 2.55 32.19 -9.07
C ASN A 184 1.98 31.62 -10.38
N GLN A 185 1.65 32.48 -11.36
CA GLN A 185 1.15 32.05 -12.66
C GLN A 185 2.21 31.25 -13.43
N GLN A 186 3.45 31.74 -13.46
CA GLN A 186 4.54 31.05 -14.14
C GLN A 186 4.81 29.67 -13.53
N ILE A 187 4.76 29.54 -12.21
CA ILE A 187 4.88 28.26 -11.51
C ILE A 187 3.78 27.30 -11.93
N ILE A 188 2.53 27.74 -11.98
CA ILE A 188 1.40 26.89 -12.41
C ILE A 188 1.65 26.33 -13.82
N GLU A 189 2.13 27.17 -14.74
CA GLU A 189 2.44 26.76 -16.11
C GLU A 189 3.62 25.78 -16.18
N ILE A 190 4.69 26.02 -15.41
CA ILE A 190 5.86 25.13 -15.35
C ILE A 190 5.49 23.77 -14.78
N VAL A 191 4.71 23.73 -13.70
CA VAL A 191 4.23 22.50 -13.08
C VAL A 191 3.31 21.74 -14.04
N LYS A 192 2.41 22.44 -14.74
CA LYS A 192 1.54 21.85 -15.77
C LYS A 192 2.32 21.19 -16.90
N ASN A 193 3.45 21.78 -17.28
CA ASN A 193 4.34 21.27 -18.33
C ASN A 193 5.43 20.33 -17.81
N SER A 194 5.39 19.96 -16.52
CA SER A 194 6.41 19.07 -15.94
C SER A 194 6.35 17.65 -16.51
N PRO A 195 7.49 16.92 -16.49
CA PRO A 195 7.49 15.49 -16.78
C PRO A 195 6.45 14.73 -15.97
N ARG A 196 5.96 13.61 -16.53
CA ARG A 196 5.00 12.75 -15.82
C ARG A 196 5.55 12.33 -14.47
N TRP A 197 4.72 12.50 -13.45
CA TRP A 197 5.03 12.09 -12.09
C TRP A 197 4.86 10.59 -11.93
N ARG A 198 5.50 10.01 -10.91
CA ARG A 198 5.13 8.67 -10.47
C ARG A 198 3.85 8.78 -9.65
N GLY A 199 2.81 8.07 -10.07
CA GLY A 199 1.53 7.98 -9.34
C GLY A 199 1.71 7.35 -7.95
N GLY A 200 0.77 7.65 -7.05
CA GLY A 200 0.72 7.03 -5.74
C GLY A 200 0.21 5.60 -5.81
N ILE A 201 0.62 4.77 -4.85
CA ILE A 201 0.06 3.43 -4.63
C ILE A 201 -0.39 3.40 -3.18
N ASP A 202 -1.58 2.89 -2.90
CA ASP A 202 -2.05 2.62 -1.55
C ASP A 202 -2.59 1.20 -1.42
N SER A 203 -2.08 0.49 -0.42
CA SER A 203 -2.43 -0.91 -0.17
C SER A 203 -2.35 -1.80 -1.43
N GLY A 204 -1.36 -1.54 -2.30
CA GLY A 204 -1.16 -2.27 -3.55
C GLY A 204 -2.01 -1.83 -4.74
N ARG A 205 -2.82 -0.76 -4.63
CA ARG A 205 -3.63 -0.22 -5.73
C ARG A 205 -3.14 1.17 -6.16
N PRO A 206 -3.10 1.48 -7.47
CA PRO A 206 -2.84 2.85 -7.92
C PRO A 206 -3.88 3.82 -7.35
N MET A 207 -3.38 4.92 -6.81
CA MET A 207 -4.17 5.91 -6.07
C MET A 207 -3.91 7.30 -6.64
N ARG A 208 -5.02 8.03 -6.86
CA ARG A 208 -5.00 9.48 -7.09
C ARG A 208 -4.73 10.19 -5.77
N ALA A 209 -3.75 11.09 -5.72
CA ALA A 209 -3.43 11.81 -4.49
C ALA A 209 -3.25 13.30 -4.71
N GLU A 210 -3.84 14.11 -3.84
CA GLU A 210 -3.51 15.53 -3.74
C GLU A 210 -2.26 15.69 -2.87
N ILE A 211 -1.26 16.39 -3.40
CA ILE A 211 -0.02 16.70 -2.68
C ILE A 211 0.23 18.21 -2.72
N THR A 212 0.95 18.69 -1.71
CA THR A 212 1.42 20.08 -1.64
C THR A 212 2.94 20.04 -1.52
N VAL A 213 3.63 20.70 -2.45
CA VAL A 213 5.09 20.70 -2.52
C VAL A 213 5.60 22.13 -2.33
N PRO A 214 6.57 22.35 -1.42
CA PRO A 214 7.27 23.62 -1.33
C PRO A 214 8.29 23.76 -2.46
N ILE A 215 8.26 24.91 -3.13
CA ILE A 215 9.23 25.33 -4.14
C ILE A 215 10.09 26.43 -3.51
N SER A 216 11.38 26.15 -3.40
CA SER A 216 12.39 27.09 -2.89
C SER A 216 13.20 27.64 -4.06
N PHE A 217 13.56 28.93 -3.99
CA PHE A 217 14.27 29.68 -5.03
C PHE A 217 15.67 30.14 -4.61
#